data_AF-A0A2H0RX48-F1
#
_entry.id   AF-A0A2H0RX48-F1
#
_cell.length_a   1.000
_cell.length_b   1.000
_cell.length_c   1.000
_cell.angle_alpha   90.00
_cell.angle_beta   90.00
_cell.angle_gamma   90.00
#
_symmetry.space_group_name_H-M   'P 1'
#
loop_
_entity.id
_entity.type
_entity.pdbx_description
1 polymer ?
#
loop_
_entity_poly.entity_id
_entity_poly.type
_entity_poly.pdbx_seq_one_letter_code
_entity_poly.pdbx_strand_id
1 'polypeptide(L)'
;MQYLSYIFWPRPPATGYDSPKIQLVLALCFALVVASFVIKRWRRKLKNPVTKKLSRSWASACTWFGLIGLLLAVSRAEDISYISMRFWWVVWVACLAFYLYVQVRLFKARHYEKIPMETPEDPREKYLPKRKRK
;
A
#
# COMPACT_ATOMS: atom_id res chain seq x y z
N MET A 1 -31.12 -7.83 11.09
CA MET A 1 -30.47 -8.75 12.05
C MET A 1 -29.71 -9.90 11.37
N GLN A 2 -30.21 -10.53 10.30
CA GLN A 2 -29.52 -11.67 9.64
C GLN A 2 -28.15 -11.37 9.01
N TYR A 3 -27.94 -10.16 8.46
CA TYR A 3 -26.63 -9.81 7.85
C TYR A 3 -25.52 -9.60 8.89
N LEU A 4 -25.87 -9.03 10.05
CA LEU A 4 -24.92 -8.84 11.14
C LEU A 4 -24.49 -10.19 11.72
N SER A 5 -25.43 -11.11 11.97
CA SER A 5 -25.08 -12.45 12.43
C SER A 5 -24.24 -13.22 11.41
N TYR A 6 -24.46 -13.03 10.10
CA TYR A 6 -23.65 -13.66 9.06
C TYR A 6 -22.19 -13.16 9.00
N ILE A 7 -21.99 -11.86 9.19
CA ILE A 7 -20.65 -11.22 9.11
C ILE A 7 -19.83 -11.49 10.38
N PHE A 8 -20.48 -11.41 11.54
CA PHE A 8 -19.85 -11.61 12.86
C PHE A 8 -19.85 -13.08 13.32
N TRP A 9 -20.23 -14.01 12.44
CA TRP A 9 -20.25 -15.43 12.78
C TRP A 9 -18.81 -15.94 13.08
N PRO A 10 -18.53 -16.47 14.29
CA PRO A 10 -17.17 -16.82 14.71
C PRO A 10 -16.57 -18.03 14.02
N ARG A 11 -17.37 -18.93 13.46
CA ARG A 11 -16.89 -20.15 12.81
C ARG A 11 -17.59 -20.35 11.48
N PRO A 12 -17.25 -19.56 10.47
CA PRO A 12 -17.69 -19.86 9.12
C PRO A 12 -17.12 -21.23 8.72
N PRO A 13 -17.82 -22.04 7.91
CA PRO A 13 -17.34 -23.36 7.53
C PRO A 13 -15.93 -23.26 6.93
N ALA A 14 -15.02 -24.09 7.45
CA ALA A 14 -13.66 -24.19 6.99
C ALA A 14 -13.65 -24.45 5.48
N THR A 15 -12.81 -23.71 4.79
CA THR A 15 -12.55 -23.94 3.37
C THR A 15 -11.18 -24.56 3.29
N GLY A 16 -11.08 -25.78 2.75
CA GLY A 16 -9.80 -26.47 2.58
C GLY A 16 -8.93 -25.82 1.50
N TYR A 17 -7.65 -26.18 1.49
CA TYR A 17 -6.67 -25.72 0.48
C TYR A 17 -7.02 -26.17 -0.95
N ASP A 18 -7.87 -27.19 -1.09
CA ASP A 18 -8.38 -27.66 -2.38
C ASP A 18 -9.37 -26.69 -3.03
N SER A 19 -9.90 -25.74 -2.25
CA SER A 19 -10.84 -24.77 -2.78
C SER A 19 -10.13 -23.72 -3.65
N PRO A 20 -10.59 -23.48 -4.90
CA PRO A 20 -9.94 -22.53 -5.80
C PRO A 20 -9.97 -21.09 -5.25
N LYS A 21 -10.94 -20.79 -4.38
CA LYS A 21 -11.07 -19.48 -3.73
C LYS A 21 -9.88 -19.18 -2.80
N ILE A 22 -9.45 -20.15 -1.99
CA ILE A 22 -8.29 -19.96 -1.11
C ILE A 22 -7.00 -19.89 -1.92
N GLN A 23 -6.87 -20.74 -2.93
CA GLN A 23 -5.69 -20.72 -3.80
C GLN A 23 -5.52 -19.37 -4.49
N LEU A 24 -6.60 -18.78 -5.01
CA LEU A 24 -6.57 -17.43 -5.58
C LEU A 24 -6.15 -16.37 -4.56
N VAL A 25 -6.68 -16.42 -3.34
CA VAL A 25 -6.33 -15.47 -2.28
C VAL A 25 -4.86 -15.62 -1.86
N LEU A 26 -4.37 -16.84 -1.70
CA LEU A 26 -2.96 -17.12 -1.39
C LEU A 26 -2.04 -16.64 -2.52
N ALA A 27 -2.39 -16.94 -3.77
CA ALA A 27 -1.66 -16.46 -4.95
C ALA A 27 -1.63 -14.93 -5.02
N LEU A 28 -2.76 -14.26 -4.73
CA LEU A 28 -2.84 -12.81 -4.65
C LEU A 28 -1.94 -12.24 -3.54
N CYS A 29 -1.98 -12.83 -2.35
CA CYS A 29 -1.14 -12.41 -1.22
C CYS A 29 0.35 -12.60 -1.53
N PHE A 30 0.72 -13.73 -2.13
CA PHE A 30 2.08 -13.99 -2.58
C PHE A 30 2.51 -12.98 -3.65
N ALA A 31 1.65 -12.70 -4.63
CA ALA A 31 1.91 -11.68 -5.66
C ALA A 31 2.11 -10.29 -5.05
N LEU A 32 1.34 -9.90 -4.02
CA LEU A 32 1.54 -8.63 -3.29
C LEU A 32 2.90 -8.57 -2.57
N VAL A 33 3.32 -9.67 -1.96
CA VAL A 33 4.64 -9.76 -1.32
C VAL A 33 5.75 -9.65 -2.37
N VAL A 34 5.67 -10.39 -3.47
CA VAL A 34 6.64 -10.30 -4.58
C VAL A 34 6.67 -8.89 -5.18
N ALA A 35 5.50 -8.30 -5.42
CA ALA A 35 5.37 -6.93 -5.92
C ALA A 35 6.08 -5.92 -5.00
N SER A 36 6.04 -6.13 -3.68
CA SER A 36 6.74 -5.25 -2.74
C SER A 36 8.27 -5.23 -2.97
N PHE A 37 8.88 -6.39 -3.25
CA PHE A 37 10.30 -6.51 -3.56
C PHE A 37 10.63 -5.91 -4.92
N VAL A 38 9.77 -6.15 -5.91
CA VAL A 38 9.91 -5.56 -7.26
C VAL A 38 9.85 -4.04 -7.19
N ILE A 39 8.89 -3.46 -6.47
CA ILE A 39 8.77 -2.00 -6.27
C ILE A 39 10.01 -1.46 -5.55
N LYS A 40 10.51 -2.15 -4.52
CA LYS A 40 11.73 -1.76 -3.79
C LYS A 40 12.96 -1.75 -4.70
N ARG A 41 13.10 -2.75 -5.60
CA ARG A 41 14.19 -2.82 -6.58
C ARG A 41 14.05 -1.77 -7.68
N TRP A 42 12.86 -1.59 -8.23
CA TRP A 42 12.56 -0.57 -9.24
C TRP A 42 12.83 0.85 -8.73
N ARG A 43 12.48 1.13 -7.47
CA ARG A 43 12.76 2.43 -6.82
C ARG A 43 14.24 2.81 -6.83
N ARG A 44 15.15 1.85 -6.75
CA ARG A 44 16.60 2.14 -6.79
C ARG A 44 17.03 2.74 -8.13
N LYS A 45 16.29 2.49 -9.21
CA LYS A 45 16.55 3.01 -10.56
C LYS A 45 15.86 4.35 -10.85
N LEU A 46 14.93 4.81 -9.99
CA LEU A 46 14.17 6.04 -10.21
C LEU A 46 14.99 7.29 -9.85
N LYS A 47 15.16 8.20 -10.82
CA LYS A 47 15.81 9.51 -10.64
C LYS A 47 14.83 10.62 -10.24
N ASN A 48 13.53 10.48 -10.52
CA ASN A 48 12.53 11.51 -10.24
C ASN A 48 12.13 11.53 -8.75
N PRO A 49 12.33 12.66 -8.03
CA PRO A 49 12.09 12.75 -6.58
C PRO A 49 10.62 12.57 -6.18
N VAL A 50 9.67 12.95 -7.03
CA VAL A 50 8.22 12.85 -6.74
C VAL A 50 7.79 11.38 -6.71
N THR A 51 8.15 10.63 -7.75
CA THR A 51 7.86 9.18 -7.84
C THR A 51 8.59 8.36 -6.78
N LYS A 52 9.80 8.78 -6.39
CA LYS A 52 10.59 8.13 -5.34
C LYS A 52 9.97 8.31 -3.94
N LYS A 53 9.35 9.46 -3.66
CA LYS A 53 8.60 9.69 -2.40
C LYS A 53 7.30 8.87 -2.37
N LEU A 54 6.55 8.82 -3.47
CA LEU A 54 5.30 8.07 -3.55
C LEU A 54 5.54 6.56 -3.41
N SER A 55 6.45 6.00 -4.20
CA SER A 55 6.80 4.57 -4.16
C SER A 55 7.37 4.07 -2.82
N ARG A 56 7.75 4.97 -1.90
CA ARG A 56 8.18 4.60 -0.53
C ARG A 56 7.05 3.99 0.28
N SER A 57 5.83 4.54 0.22
CA SER A 57 4.69 4.02 0.99
C SER A 57 4.15 2.73 0.39
N TRP A 58 4.19 2.58 -0.94
CA TRP A 58 3.63 1.44 -1.67
C TRP A 58 4.34 0.12 -1.34
N ALA A 59 5.68 0.12 -1.27
CA ALA A 59 6.41 -1.10 -0.93
C ALA A 59 6.04 -1.61 0.48
N SER A 60 5.94 -0.71 1.46
CA SER A 60 5.57 -1.07 2.83
C SER A 60 4.09 -1.47 2.95
N ALA A 61 3.21 -0.82 2.18
CA ALA A 61 1.79 -1.18 2.17
C ALA A 61 1.59 -2.57 1.55
N CYS A 62 2.20 -2.87 0.40
CA CYS A 62 2.11 -4.19 -0.23
C CYS A 62 2.64 -5.31 0.69
N THR A 63 3.73 -5.09 1.43
CA THR A 63 4.19 -6.08 2.42
C THR A 63 3.17 -6.32 3.52
N TRP A 64 2.61 -5.25 4.12
CA TRP A 64 1.65 -5.39 5.23
C TRP A 64 0.33 -5.99 4.77
N PHE A 65 -0.23 -5.52 3.65
CA PHE A 65 -1.45 -6.09 3.09
C PHE A 65 -1.26 -7.56 2.67
N GLY A 66 -0.10 -7.90 2.08
CA GLY A 66 0.25 -9.28 1.76
C GLY A 66 0.39 -10.17 2.99
N LEU A 67 1.09 -9.73 4.03
CA LEU A 67 1.24 -10.45 5.30
C LEU A 67 -0.09 -10.67 6.02
N ILE A 68 -0.89 -9.61 6.17
CA ILE A 68 -2.19 -9.69 6.84
C ILE A 68 -3.15 -10.57 6.02
N GLY A 69 -3.15 -10.44 4.68
CA GLY A 69 -3.95 -11.28 3.81
C GLY A 69 -3.56 -12.76 3.88
N LEU A 70 -2.26 -13.06 3.97
CA LEU A 70 -1.75 -14.42 4.14
C LEU A 70 -2.16 -15.00 5.50
N LEU A 71 -2.02 -14.23 6.58
CA LEU A 71 -2.46 -14.62 7.91
C LEU A 71 -3.97 -14.92 7.94
N LEU A 72 -4.79 -14.08 7.32
CA LEU A 72 -6.23 -14.29 7.21
C LEU A 72 -6.57 -15.54 6.36
N ALA A 73 -5.86 -15.77 5.26
CA ALA A 73 -6.06 -16.95 4.41
C ALA A 73 -5.70 -18.25 5.14
N VAL A 74 -4.55 -18.29 5.82
CA VAL A 74 -4.10 -19.47 6.60
C VAL A 74 -5.02 -19.71 7.78
N SER A 75 -5.37 -18.66 8.53
CA SER A 75 -6.29 -18.79 9.68
C SER A 75 -7.67 -19.33 9.29
N ARG A 76 -8.09 -19.11 8.04
CA ARG A 76 -9.34 -19.64 7.48
C ARG A 76 -9.22 -21.08 6.98
N ALA A 77 -8.04 -21.51 6.54
CA ALA A 77 -7.78 -22.90 6.19
C ALA A 77 -7.68 -23.78 7.45
N GLU A 78 -7.07 -23.24 8.53
CA GLU A 78 -6.90 -23.89 9.83
C GLU A 78 -8.12 -23.73 10.78
N ASP A 79 -9.23 -23.17 10.29
CA ASP A 79 -10.48 -22.94 11.04
C ASP A 79 -10.30 -22.27 12.41
N ILE A 80 -9.41 -21.27 12.48
CA ILE A 80 -9.16 -20.51 13.70
C ILE A 80 -10.33 -19.56 13.94
N SER A 81 -11.33 -20.03 14.69
CA SER A 81 -12.54 -19.32 15.17
C SER A 81 -12.53 -17.79 14.93
N TYR A 82 -12.09 -16.98 15.90
CA TYR A 82 -12.24 -15.51 15.85
C TYR A 82 -11.44 -14.82 14.73
N ILE A 83 -10.39 -15.43 14.21
CA ILE A 83 -9.54 -14.84 13.16
C ILE A 83 -10.10 -15.14 11.76
N SER A 84 -10.79 -16.27 11.60
CA SER A 84 -11.40 -16.72 10.34
C SER A 84 -12.69 -15.97 9.96
N MET A 85 -13.18 -15.08 10.84
CA MET A 85 -14.43 -14.33 10.66
C MET A 85 -14.45 -13.56 9.33
N ARG A 86 -15.63 -13.53 8.69
CA ARG A 86 -15.84 -12.77 7.44
C ARG A 86 -15.63 -11.27 7.64
N PHE A 87 -15.91 -10.77 8.85
CA PHE A 87 -15.66 -9.38 9.23
C PHE A 87 -14.23 -8.92 8.93
N TRP A 88 -13.21 -9.75 9.21
CA TRP A 88 -11.82 -9.37 8.96
C TRP A 88 -11.50 -9.14 7.48
N TRP A 89 -12.13 -9.90 6.59
CA TRP A 89 -12.00 -9.68 5.14
C TRP A 89 -12.63 -8.34 4.72
N VAL A 90 -13.78 -7.99 5.30
CA VAL A 90 -14.43 -6.68 5.07
C VAL A 90 -13.54 -5.54 5.56
N VAL A 91 -13.00 -5.65 6.78
CA VAL A 91 -12.06 -4.67 7.33
C VAL A 91 -10.81 -4.55 6.47
N TRP A 92 -10.23 -5.67 6.04
CA TRP A 92 -9.03 -5.67 5.20
C TRP A 92 -9.28 -4.96 3.86
N VAL A 93 -10.39 -5.26 3.17
CA VAL A 93 -10.76 -4.58 1.92
C VAL A 93 -11.05 -3.09 2.17
N ALA A 94 -11.74 -2.74 3.25
CA ALA A 94 -12.02 -1.35 3.62
C ALA A 94 -10.73 -0.56 3.88
N CYS A 95 -9.77 -1.14 4.60
CA CYS A 95 -8.46 -0.54 4.83
C CYS A 95 -7.68 -0.35 3.52
N LEU A 96 -7.73 -1.33 2.61
CA LEU A 96 -7.09 -1.23 1.29
C LEU A 96 -7.71 -0.11 0.46
N ALA A 97 -9.04 -0.03 0.39
CA ALA A 97 -9.76 1.01 -0.31
C ALA A 97 -9.47 2.41 0.26
N PHE A 98 -9.47 2.54 1.60
CA PHE A 98 -9.12 3.78 2.28
C PHE A 98 -7.68 4.20 1.98
N TYR A 99 -6.74 3.25 1.99
CA TYR A 99 -5.34 3.51 1.63
C TYR A 99 -5.22 4.05 0.20
N LEU A 100 -5.87 3.40 -0.77
CA LEU A 100 -5.88 3.87 -2.17
C LEU A 100 -6.47 5.27 -2.30
N TYR A 101 -7.57 5.55 -1.61
CA TYR A 101 -8.20 6.88 -1.60
C TYR A 101 -7.24 7.96 -1.07
N VAL A 102 -6.57 7.71 0.06
CA VAL A 102 -5.58 8.62 0.62
C VAL A 102 -4.39 8.81 -0.33
N GLN A 103 -3.91 7.74 -0.96
CA GLN A 103 -2.82 7.83 -1.95
C GLN A 103 -3.20 8.70 -3.16
N VAL A 104 -4.42 8.55 -3.69
CA VAL A 104 -4.91 9.38 -4.80
C VAL A 104 -5.00 10.85 -4.39
N ARG A 105 -5.51 11.15 -3.19
CA ARG A 105 -5.55 12.53 -2.68
C ARG A 105 -4.17 13.13 -2.50
N LEU A 106 -3.23 12.38 -1.93
CA LEU A 106 -1.83 12.82 -1.77
C LEU A 106 -1.14 13.02 -3.12
N PHE A 107 -1.43 12.18 -4.11
CA PHE A 107 -0.91 12.32 -5.45
C PHE A 107 -1.40 13.62 -6.09
N LYS A 108 -2.71 13.89 -6.04
CA LYS A 108 -3.30 15.14 -6.55
C LYS A 108 -2.68 16.36 -5.85
N ALA A 109 -2.64 16.39 -4.53
CA ALA A 109 -2.07 17.52 -3.78
C ALA A 109 -0.61 17.82 -4.18
N ARG A 110 0.24 16.80 -4.28
CA ARG A 110 1.68 16.97 -4.57
C ARG A 110 2.01 17.22 -6.04
N HIS A 111 1.12 16.89 -6.97
CA HIS A 111 1.35 17.14 -8.40
C HIS A 111 1.00 18.58 -8.78
N TYR A 112 0.04 19.20 -8.09
CA TYR A 112 -0.37 20.59 -8.29
C TYR A 112 0.52 21.61 -7.56
N GLU A 113 1.29 21.20 -6.54
CA GLU A 113 2.28 22.02 -5.83
C GLU A 113 3.63 22.17 -6.58
N LYS A 114 3.57 22.51 -7.86
CA LYS A 114 4.73 23.08 -8.57
C LYS A 114 4.36 24.45 -9.11
N ILE A 115 4.11 25.39 -8.20
CA ILE A 115 4.35 26.79 -8.53
C ILE A 115 5.88 26.89 -8.64
N PRO A 116 6.46 27.22 -9.80
CA PRO A 116 7.88 27.56 -9.84
C PRO A 116 8.04 28.71 -8.85
N MET A 117 8.72 28.45 -7.73
CA MET A 117 9.27 29.57 -6.97
C MET A 117 10.24 30.23 -7.94
N GLU A 118 9.80 31.31 -8.57
CA GLU A 118 10.70 32.31 -9.09
C GLU A 118 11.65 32.59 -7.93
N THR A 119 12.90 32.14 -8.06
CA THR A 119 13.96 32.61 -7.19
C THR A 119 13.90 34.13 -7.30
N PRO A 120 13.55 34.86 -6.23
CA PRO A 120 13.63 36.30 -6.28
C PRO A 120 15.07 36.61 -6.62
N GLU A 121 15.28 37.19 -7.80
CA GLU A 121 16.59 37.57 -8.28
C GLU A 121 17.05 38.69 -7.33
N ASP A 122 17.78 38.32 -6.28
CA ASP A 122 18.28 39.28 -5.31
C ASP A 122 19.26 40.19 -6.08
N PRO A 123 18.98 41.51 -6.18
CA PRO A 123 19.86 42.44 -6.90
C PRO A 123 21.30 42.39 -6.39
N ARG A 124 21.52 41.91 -5.16
CA ARG A 124 22.84 41.73 -4.54
C ARG A 124 23.66 40.61 -5.16
N GLU A 125 23.05 39.56 -5.73
CA GLU A 125 23.79 38.47 -6.39
C GLU A 125 24.61 38.95 -7.59
N LYS A 126 24.16 40.03 -8.25
CA LYS A 126 24.90 40.70 -9.34
C LYS A 126 26.24 41.30 -8.88
N TYR A 127 26.31 41.72 -7.62
CA TYR A 127 27.47 42.42 -7.05
C TYR A 127 28.33 41.53 -6.15
N LEU A 128 27.87 40.32 -5.83
CA LEU A 128 28.64 39.37 -5.04
C LEU A 128 29.72 38.70 -5.90
N PRO A 129 30.98 38.65 -5.43
CA PRO A 129 32.05 37.96 -6.15
C PRO A 129 31.71 36.47 -6.26
N LYS A 130 31.65 35.96 -7.49
CA LYS A 130 31.34 34.55 -7.77
C LYS A 130 32.41 33.66 -7.11
N ARG A 131 31.98 32.72 -6.28
CA ARG A 131 32.88 31.73 -5.66
C ARG A 131 33.64 30.97 -6.75
N LYS A 132 34.97 31.06 -6.75
CA LYS A 132 35.82 30.23 -7.63
C LYS A 132 35.63 28.76 -7.26
N ARG A 133 35.34 27.92 -8.26
CA ARG A 133 35.35 26.45 -8.13
C ARG A 133 36.76 26.01 -7.71
N LYS A 134 36.84 25.21 -6.65
CA LYS A 134 38.02 24.38 -6.36
C LYS A 134 38.00 23.16 -7.26
#